data_AF-A0A0F7S3I5-F1
#
_entry.id   AF-A0A0F7S3I5-F1
#
_cell.length_a   1.000
_cell.length_b   1.000
_cell.length_c   1.000
_cell.angle_alpha   90.00
_cell.angle_beta   90.00
_cell.angle_gamma   90.00
#
_symmetry.space_group_name_H-M   'P 1'
#
loop_
_entity.id
_entity.type
_entity.pdbx_description
1 polymer ?
#
loop_
_entity_poly.entity_id
_entity_poly.type
_entity_poly.pdbx_seq_one_letter_code
_entity_poly.pdbx_strand_id
1 'polypeptide(L)'
;MSSLYRKIRSVPFDVLWRTALVRLPRAVPLSTLKWTSPEGPHPFVFHMPSRSNEYTIPLHIFVPQSLYDNRSAEGAPVLVDFHGGGFYLGSCLEQAPFCAYMARQLDTVVISVDYRMGPFHRFPAAIEDGEDVLSAILDEDFPGYEPLRQAIATRIASEKAKIVKSGAAAINEQHRKELQDGTIEQIQLPSSSKATTSSETTSFDFDPSKVAVSGFSSGGNLALNLALHIQPPELDMEWPSKFAHNHPAPIPLLLFYPSFDLRQLPSQRSRPEHMALPSAFWTQVADSLAPTYAERDQTSHPRVSPGLASLDSLHPAARVFLVLCELDTLAEQSKEWVSKVQAHERTEHLVVEDVANMKHGWTQMPDGWLSKEEKQAKKAVFTKATAFVEWAWNGSLKEEKPESQVVVPQKDTGEAQTAELSP
;
A
#
# COMPACT_ATOMS: atom_id res chain seq x y z
N MET A 1 -33.99 -3.36 13.42
CA MET A 1 -32.80 -4.14 13.81
C MET A 1 -31.65 -3.73 12.90
N SER A 2 -30.51 -3.31 13.45
CA SER A 2 -29.40 -2.75 12.63
C SER A 2 -28.91 -3.75 11.57
N SER A 3 -28.51 -3.25 10.40
CA SER A 3 -27.91 -4.03 9.31
C SER A 3 -26.77 -4.94 9.80
N LEU A 4 -25.96 -4.44 10.75
CA LEU A 4 -24.88 -5.17 11.39
C LEU A 4 -25.36 -6.41 12.16
N TYR A 5 -26.46 -6.31 12.91
CA TYR A 5 -27.00 -7.43 13.68
C TYR A 5 -27.49 -8.57 12.78
N ARG A 6 -28.06 -8.23 11.62
CA ARG A 6 -28.48 -9.21 10.61
C ARG A 6 -27.27 -9.91 9.99
N LYS A 7 -26.22 -9.17 9.65
CA LYS A 7 -24.95 -9.72 9.13
C LYS A 7 -24.25 -10.64 10.15
N ILE A 8 -24.23 -10.27 11.43
CA ILE A 8 -23.63 -11.11 12.48
C ILE A 8 -24.40 -12.43 12.60
N ARG A 9 -25.74 -12.39 12.58
CA ARG A 9 -26.56 -13.63 12.67
C ARG A 9 -26.47 -14.55 11.46
N SER A 10 -26.08 -14.05 10.29
CA SER A 10 -25.93 -14.86 9.08
C SER A 10 -24.59 -15.60 8.99
N VAL A 11 -23.61 -15.28 9.84
CA VAL A 11 -22.30 -15.94 9.84
C VAL A 11 -22.29 -17.07 10.88
N PRO A 12 -21.83 -18.29 10.52
CA PRO A 12 -21.67 -19.38 11.49
C PRO A 12 -20.84 -18.97 12.71
N PHE A 13 -21.24 -19.44 13.90
CA PHE A 13 -20.53 -19.10 15.14
C PHE A 13 -19.05 -19.49 15.08
N ASP A 14 -18.73 -20.61 14.43
CA ASP A 14 -17.37 -21.11 14.31
C ASP A 14 -16.47 -20.15 13.49
N VAL A 15 -17.03 -19.51 12.47
CA VAL A 15 -16.36 -18.46 11.69
C VAL A 15 -16.29 -17.14 12.47
N LEU A 16 -17.34 -16.79 13.22
CA LEU A 16 -17.38 -15.55 14.01
C LEU A 16 -16.30 -15.51 15.08
N TRP A 17 -16.15 -16.56 15.89
CA TRP A 17 -15.15 -16.53 16.97
C TRP A 17 -13.72 -16.53 16.41
N ARG A 18 -13.47 -17.24 15.30
CA ARG A 18 -12.16 -17.22 14.61
C ARG A 18 -11.86 -15.86 14.01
N THR A 19 -12.87 -15.22 13.41
CA THR A 19 -12.77 -13.85 12.90
C THR A 19 -12.42 -12.88 14.03
N ALA A 20 -13.08 -13.00 15.18
CA ALA A 20 -12.76 -12.19 16.35
C ALA A 20 -11.30 -12.44 16.81
N LEU A 21 -10.86 -13.70 16.90
CA LEU A 21 -9.50 -14.06 17.28
C LEU A 21 -8.43 -13.38 16.41
N VAL A 22 -8.57 -13.43 15.08
CA VAL A 22 -7.56 -12.88 14.16
C VAL A 22 -7.63 -11.37 13.98
N ARG A 23 -8.75 -10.73 14.36
CA ARG A 23 -8.95 -9.29 14.22
C ARG A 23 -8.71 -8.48 15.49
N LEU A 24 -8.54 -9.13 16.65
CA LEU A 24 -8.15 -8.45 17.89
C LEU A 24 -6.94 -7.50 17.72
N PRO A 25 -5.89 -7.85 16.94
CA PRO A 25 -4.78 -6.93 16.65
C PRO A 25 -5.15 -5.66 15.88
N ARG A 26 -6.30 -5.58 15.18
CA ARG A 26 -6.74 -4.33 14.52
C ARG A 26 -7.15 -3.24 15.51
N ALA A 27 -7.36 -3.58 16.78
CA ALA A 27 -7.72 -2.62 17.82
C ALA A 27 -6.53 -1.78 18.32
N VAL A 28 -5.35 -1.89 17.69
CA VAL A 28 -4.17 -1.09 18.04
C VAL A 28 -4.44 0.40 17.77
N PRO A 29 -4.27 1.29 18.76
CA PRO A 29 -4.47 2.72 18.55
C PRO A 29 -3.43 3.32 17.58
N LEU A 30 -3.83 4.36 16.83
CA LEU A 30 -2.94 5.15 15.97
C LEU A 30 -1.70 5.69 16.71
N SER A 31 -1.81 5.96 18.02
CA SER A 31 -0.69 6.43 18.83
C SER A 31 0.48 5.46 18.90
N THR A 32 0.26 4.17 18.65
CA THR A 32 1.31 3.14 18.58
C THR A 32 2.30 3.42 17.45
N LEU A 33 1.87 4.12 16.38
CA LEU A 33 2.75 4.51 15.28
C LEU A 33 3.89 5.42 15.70
N LYS A 34 3.74 6.19 16.80
CA LYS A 34 4.83 6.99 17.35
C LYS A 34 6.01 6.14 17.84
N TRP A 35 5.78 4.85 18.11
CA TRP A 35 6.80 3.91 18.54
C TRP A 35 7.28 3.03 17.40
N THR A 36 6.37 2.56 16.54
CA THR A 36 6.71 1.63 15.45
C THR A 36 7.19 2.31 14.17
N SER A 37 6.86 3.59 13.98
CA SER A 37 7.33 4.43 12.87
C SER A 37 7.50 5.88 13.37
N PRO A 38 8.50 6.14 14.24
CA PRO A 38 8.67 7.45 14.87
C PRO A 38 8.97 8.57 13.86
N GLU A 39 9.60 8.22 12.74
CA GLU A 39 10.00 9.17 11.69
C GLU A 39 8.82 9.79 10.93
N GLY A 40 7.63 9.18 10.97
CA GLY A 40 6.45 9.68 10.24
C GLY A 40 6.63 9.70 8.71
N PRO A 41 5.80 10.39 7.93
CA PRO A 41 4.59 11.07 8.39
C PRO A 41 3.62 10.08 9.05
N HIS A 42 2.87 10.54 10.03
CA HIS A 42 1.77 9.75 10.59
C HIS A 42 0.49 10.00 9.79
N PRO A 43 -0.33 8.96 9.55
CA PRO A 43 -1.50 9.12 8.71
C PRO A 43 -2.60 9.88 9.43
N PHE A 44 -3.45 10.55 8.65
CA PHE A 44 -4.80 10.89 9.09
C PHE A 44 -5.79 9.94 8.42
N VAL A 45 -6.97 9.76 9.03
CA VAL A 45 -8.00 8.88 8.48
C VAL A 45 -9.08 9.71 7.80
N PHE A 46 -9.35 9.42 6.54
CA PHE A 46 -10.46 9.99 5.77
C PHE A 46 -11.43 8.89 5.35
N HIS A 47 -12.73 9.14 5.48
CA HIS A 47 -13.77 8.19 5.11
C HIS A 47 -14.33 8.59 3.74
N MET A 48 -13.78 8.01 2.68
CA MET A 48 -14.13 8.34 1.30
C MET A 48 -15.50 7.75 0.93
N PRO A 49 -16.40 8.50 0.27
CA PRO A 49 -17.63 7.94 -0.29
C PRO A 49 -17.33 6.81 -1.29
N SER A 50 -18.06 5.70 -1.20
CA SER A 50 -17.99 4.60 -2.18
C SER A 50 -18.83 4.88 -3.44
N ARG A 51 -18.70 4.04 -4.46
CA ARG A 51 -19.49 4.08 -5.71
C ARG A 51 -21.01 4.10 -5.50
N SER A 52 -21.51 3.45 -4.44
CA SER A 52 -22.95 3.42 -4.14
C SER A 52 -23.38 4.55 -3.21
N ASN A 53 -22.42 5.26 -2.61
CA ASN A 53 -22.63 6.24 -1.55
C ASN A 53 -23.37 5.68 -0.31
N GLU A 54 -23.51 4.35 -0.20
CA GLU A 54 -24.18 3.68 0.94
C GLU A 54 -23.23 3.38 2.11
N TYR A 55 -21.93 3.39 1.83
CA TYR A 55 -20.87 3.20 2.82
C TYR A 55 -19.66 4.05 2.46
N THR A 56 -18.75 4.19 3.42
CA THR A 56 -17.47 4.88 3.22
C THR A 56 -16.32 3.88 3.33
N ILE A 57 -15.23 4.19 2.63
CA ILE A 57 -13.98 3.44 2.64
C ILE A 57 -12.98 4.22 3.50
N PRO A 58 -12.53 3.70 4.66
CA PRO A 58 -11.52 4.37 5.46
C PRO A 58 -10.16 4.32 4.75
N LEU A 59 -9.54 5.49 4.63
CA LEU A 59 -8.24 5.70 4.01
C LEU A 59 -7.27 6.22 5.05
N HIS A 60 -6.15 5.54 5.24
CA HIS A 60 -5.02 6.02 6.02
C HIS A 60 -4.08 6.78 5.09
N ILE A 61 -4.12 8.11 5.15
CA ILE A 61 -3.44 8.99 4.20
C ILE A 61 -2.18 9.58 4.84
N PHE A 62 -1.04 9.31 4.24
CA PHE A 62 0.29 9.80 4.59
C PHE A 62 0.65 10.93 3.64
N VAL A 63 0.87 12.12 4.18
CA VAL A 63 1.23 13.30 3.39
C VAL A 63 2.69 13.65 3.71
N PRO A 64 3.59 13.67 2.71
CA PRO A 64 5.00 13.96 2.90
C PRO A 64 5.21 15.41 3.35
N GLN A 65 6.34 15.64 4.02
CA GLN A 65 6.64 16.94 4.63
C GLN A 65 6.77 18.06 3.58
N SER A 66 7.29 17.75 2.39
CA SER A 66 7.53 18.73 1.32
C SER A 66 6.26 19.46 0.89
N LEU A 67 5.09 18.79 0.93
CA LEU A 67 3.80 19.39 0.56
C LEU A 67 3.31 20.43 1.57
N TYR A 68 3.86 20.42 2.80
CA TYR A 68 3.65 21.49 3.76
C TYR A 68 4.59 22.67 3.52
N ASP A 69 5.75 22.47 2.90
CA ASP A 69 6.77 23.50 2.75
C ASP A 69 6.63 24.24 1.41
N ASN A 70 6.42 23.52 0.31
CA ASN A 70 6.26 24.07 -1.03
C ASN A 70 5.08 23.44 -1.78
N ARG A 71 4.46 24.21 -2.66
CA ARG A 71 3.38 23.71 -3.53
C ARG A 71 3.99 23.33 -4.88
N SER A 72 3.90 22.06 -5.28
CA SER A 72 4.07 21.69 -6.69
C SER A 72 2.89 22.24 -7.50
N ALA A 73 3.16 22.89 -8.62
CA ALA A 73 2.13 23.32 -9.57
C ALA A 73 1.54 22.15 -10.38
N GLU A 74 2.23 21.01 -10.41
CA GLU A 74 1.96 19.87 -11.30
C GLU A 74 1.17 18.73 -10.61
N GLY A 75 0.65 18.96 -9.41
CA GLY A 75 0.04 17.92 -8.58
C GLY A 75 1.07 17.11 -7.78
N ALA A 76 0.59 16.24 -6.90
CA ALA A 76 1.43 15.36 -6.09
C ALA A 76 1.40 13.91 -6.61
N PRO A 77 2.54 13.21 -6.67
CA PRO A 77 2.54 11.78 -6.93
C PRO A 77 1.77 11.04 -5.84
N VAL A 78 1.25 9.85 -6.19
CA VAL A 78 0.48 9.03 -5.26
C VAL A 78 0.81 7.55 -5.38
N LEU A 79 0.90 6.90 -4.22
CA LEU A 79 0.99 5.45 -4.10
C LEU A 79 -0.23 4.92 -3.33
N VAL A 80 -1.00 4.05 -3.96
CA VAL A 80 -2.15 3.37 -3.34
C VAL A 80 -1.69 2.02 -2.80
N ASP A 81 -1.83 1.81 -1.50
CA ASP A 81 -1.35 0.62 -0.80
C ASP A 81 -2.49 -0.25 -0.27
N PHE A 82 -2.32 -1.57 -0.42
CA PHE A 82 -3.23 -2.58 0.12
C PHE A 82 -2.50 -3.48 1.12
N HIS A 83 -2.97 -3.46 2.37
CA HIS A 83 -2.43 -4.32 3.42
C HIS A 83 -2.71 -5.81 3.12
N GLY A 84 -1.86 -6.71 3.63
CA GLY A 84 -2.09 -8.16 3.57
C GLY A 84 -3.05 -8.67 4.64
N GLY A 85 -3.35 -9.98 4.61
CA GLY A 85 -4.18 -10.63 5.62
C GLY A 85 -5.25 -11.59 5.08
N GLY A 86 -5.02 -12.20 3.92
CA GLY A 86 -5.90 -13.24 3.37
C GLY A 86 -7.33 -12.79 3.09
N PHE A 87 -7.60 -11.48 3.03
CA PHE A 87 -8.94 -10.89 2.94
C PHE A 87 -9.86 -11.12 4.15
N TYR A 88 -9.33 -11.56 5.30
CA TYR A 88 -10.10 -11.75 6.53
C TYR A 88 -9.42 -11.20 7.81
N LEU A 89 -8.13 -10.88 7.75
CA LEU A 89 -7.34 -10.23 8.81
C LEU A 89 -6.44 -9.10 8.25
N GLY A 90 -5.52 -8.59 9.06
CA GLY A 90 -4.54 -7.55 8.69
C GLY A 90 -4.97 -6.17 9.16
N SER A 91 -4.26 -5.09 8.82
CA SER A 91 -4.75 -3.70 8.90
C SER A 91 -3.81 -2.71 8.22
N CYS A 92 -4.31 -1.51 7.91
CA CYS A 92 -3.46 -0.38 7.48
C CYS A 92 -2.38 -0.01 8.51
N LEU A 93 -2.59 -0.31 9.80
CA LEU A 93 -1.61 0.02 10.85
C LEU A 93 -0.39 -0.90 10.85
N GLU A 94 -0.57 -2.18 10.51
CA GLU A 94 0.54 -3.12 10.31
C GLU A 94 1.43 -2.67 9.14
N GLN A 95 0.81 -2.00 8.17
CA GLN A 95 1.43 -1.53 6.94
C GLN A 95 1.99 -0.11 7.02
N ALA A 96 1.57 0.65 8.03
CA ALA A 96 1.94 2.05 8.20
C ALA A 96 3.46 2.34 8.20
N PRO A 97 4.36 1.48 8.75
CA PRO A 97 5.79 1.72 8.64
C PRO A 97 6.30 1.73 7.19
N PHE A 98 5.77 0.84 6.34
CA PHE A 98 6.07 0.83 4.91
C PHE A 98 5.52 2.08 4.23
N CYS A 99 4.24 2.41 4.46
CA CYS A 99 3.61 3.60 3.86
C CYS A 99 4.34 4.89 4.24
N ALA A 100 4.72 5.04 5.52
CA ALA A 100 5.51 6.17 5.99
C ALA A 100 6.89 6.21 5.32
N TYR A 101 7.56 5.06 5.19
CA TYR A 101 8.84 4.96 4.48
C TYR A 101 8.71 5.41 3.02
N MET A 102 7.75 4.87 2.27
CA MET A 102 7.53 5.21 0.87
C MET A 102 7.18 6.70 0.71
N ALA A 103 6.32 7.25 1.57
CA ALA A 103 5.98 8.67 1.55
C ALA A 103 7.22 9.56 1.71
N ARG A 104 8.15 9.20 2.61
CA ARG A 104 9.39 9.95 2.82
C ARG A 104 10.38 9.79 1.67
N GLN A 105 10.58 8.57 1.18
CA GLN A 105 11.63 8.30 0.19
C GLN A 105 11.26 8.78 -1.20
N LEU A 106 10.00 8.64 -1.60
CA LEU A 106 9.51 9.05 -2.92
C LEU A 106 8.89 10.46 -2.94
N ASP A 107 8.85 11.12 -1.79
CA ASP A 107 8.16 12.40 -1.60
C ASP A 107 6.71 12.40 -2.14
N THR A 108 5.98 11.33 -1.82
CA THR A 108 4.68 11.01 -2.42
C THR A 108 3.58 10.92 -1.38
N VAL A 109 2.34 11.25 -1.77
CA VAL A 109 1.17 10.90 -0.95
C VAL A 109 1.03 9.37 -0.98
N VAL A 110 0.82 8.76 0.18
CA VAL A 110 0.50 7.32 0.27
C VAL A 110 -0.90 7.15 0.84
N ILE A 111 -1.74 6.38 0.17
CA ILE A 111 -3.11 6.08 0.57
C ILE A 111 -3.19 4.57 0.86
N SER A 112 -3.18 4.18 2.14
CA SER A 112 -3.42 2.79 2.52
C SER A 112 -4.92 2.57 2.72
N VAL A 113 -5.48 1.60 2.00
CA VAL A 113 -6.93 1.36 1.90
C VAL A 113 -7.37 0.33 2.95
N ASP A 114 -8.27 0.69 3.87
CA ASP A 114 -8.87 -0.25 4.84
C ASP A 114 -10.08 -0.94 4.20
N TYR A 115 -9.79 -1.76 3.18
CA TYR A 115 -10.79 -2.39 2.32
C TYR A 115 -11.70 -3.37 3.09
N ARG A 116 -12.92 -3.55 2.60
CA ARG A 116 -13.90 -4.48 3.18
C ARG A 116 -13.44 -5.95 3.03
N MET A 117 -13.71 -6.76 4.05
CA MET A 117 -13.18 -8.14 4.16
C MET A 117 -14.21 -9.17 4.63
N GLY A 118 -13.93 -10.43 4.31
CA GLY A 118 -14.67 -11.60 4.79
C GLY A 118 -14.59 -11.74 6.31
N PRO A 119 -15.63 -12.30 6.97
CA PRO A 119 -16.83 -12.89 6.40
C PRO A 119 -17.95 -11.89 6.09
N PHE A 120 -17.83 -10.63 6.51
CA PHE A 120 -18.91 -9.65 6.44
C PHE A 120 -19.08 -9.03 5.05
N HIS A 121 -18.03 -9.08 4.25
CA HIS A 121 -17.97 -8.56 2.90
C HIS A 121 -17.14 -9.51 2.04
N ARG A 122 -17.83 -10.29 1.21
CA ARG A 122 -17.23 -11.27 0.30
C ARG A 122 -16.75 -10.59 -0.98
N PHE A 123 -16.03 -11.32 -1.81
CA PHE A 123 -15.78 -10.98 -3.20
C PHE A 123 -17.09 -10.53 -3.89
N PRO A 124 -17.10 -9.39 -4.63
CA PRO A 124 -15.94 -8.58 -5.05
C PRO A 124 -15.60 -7.38 -4.16
N ALA A 125 -16.13 -7.26 -2.93
CA ALA A 125 -16.12 -6.02 -2.15
C ALA A 125 -14.74 -5.35 -1.98
N ALA A 126 -13.69 -6.12 -1.68
CA ALA A 126 -12.34 -5.57 -1.51
C ALA A 126 -11.76 -4.96 -2.80
N ILE A 127 -12.06 -5.57 -3.96
CA ILE A 127 -11.61 -5.10 -5.27
C ILE A 127 -12.37 -3.83 -5.64
N GLU A 128 -13.67 -3.79 -5.39
CA GLU A 128 -14.48 -2.60 -5.61
C GLU A 128 -13.99 -1.41 -4.79
N ASP A 129 -13.57 -1.63 -3.54
CA ASP A 129 -13.03 -0.56 -2.71
C ASP A 129 -11.70 -0.02 -3.26
N GLY A 130 -10.83 -0.89 -3.78
CA GLY A 130 -9.59 -0.46 -4.44
C GLY A 130 -9.84 0.29 -5.74
N GLU A 131 -10.80 -0.18 -6.56
CA GLU A 131 -11.25 0.48 -7.78
C GLU A 131 -11.84 1.87 -7.50
N ASP A 132 -12.62 2.01 -6.43
CA ASP A 132 -13.24 3.28 -6.02
C ASP A 132 -12.17 4.29 -5.61
N VAL A 133 -11.14 3.86 -4.88
CA VAL A 133 -10.02 4.73 -4.49
C VAL A 133 -9.23 5.18 -5.71
N LEU A 134 -8.96 4.26 -6.64
CA LEU A 134 -8.26 4.61 -7.88
C LEU A 134 -9.09 5.54 -8.77
N SER A 135 -10.41 5.35 -8.82
CA SER A 135 -11.33 6.25 -9.55
C SER A 135 -11.38 7.63 -8.89
N ALA A 136 -11.39 7.73 -7.55
CA ALA A 136 -11.31 9.03 -6.86
C ALA A 136 -10.00 9.80 -7.14
N ILE A 137 -8.93 9.11 -7.52
CA ILE A 137 -7.68 9.75 -7.93
C ILE A 137 -7.78 10.23 -9.38
N LEU A 138 -8.27 9.38 -10.29
CA LEU A 138 -8.12 9.54 -11.75
C LEU A 138 -9.35 10.09 -12.49
N ASP A 139 -10.55 9.99 -11.92
CA ASP A 139 -11.82 10.27 -12.59
C ASP A 139 -12.57 11.41 -11.91
N GLU A 140 -12.59 12.59 -12.56
CA GLU A 140 -13.25 13.82 -12.11
C GLU A 140 -14.73 13.64 -11.79
N ASP A 141 -15.41 12.71 -12.46
CA ASP A 141 -16.84 12.46 -12.30
C ASP A 141 -17.12 11.49 -11.14
N PHE A 142 -16.10 10.86 -10.56
CA PHE A 142 -16.29 9.92 -9.46
C PHE A 142 -16.69 10.64 -8.16
N PRO A 143 -17.71 10.16 -7.41
CA PRO A 143 -18.18 10.84 -6.19
C PRO A 143 -17.11 11.10 -5.12
N GLY A 144 -16.07 10.26 -5.06
CA GLY A 144 -14.94 10.41 -4.15
C GLY A 144 -13.87 11.41 -4.58
N TYR A 145 -13.91 11.92 -5.83
CA TYR A 145 -12.86 12.74 -6.43
C TYR A 145 -12.59 14.05 -5.69
N GLU A 146 -13.62 14.89 -5.56
CA GLU A 146 -13.52 16.17 -4.87
C GLU A 146 -13.34 16.03 -3.34
N PRO A 147 -14.10 15.16 -2.65
CA PRO A 147 -13.92 14.96 -1.20
C PRO A 147 -12.50 14.54 -0.80
N LEU A 148 -11.84 13.68 -1.59
CA LEU A 148 -10.48 13.22 -1.32
C LEU A 148 -9.47 14.39 -1.41
N ARG A 149 -9.55 15.20 -2.46
CA ARG A 149 -8.71 16.39 -2.63
C ARG A 149 -8.93 17.40 -1.51
N GLN A 150 -10.18 17.66 -1.15
CA GLN A 150 -10.52 18.58 -0.08
C GLN A 150 -9.97 18.11 1.27
N ALA A 151 -10.03 16.80 1.56
CA ALA A 151 -9.49 16.24 2.80
C ALA A 151 -7.97 16.44 2.90
N ILE A 152 -7.23 16.19 1.82
CA ILE A 152 -5.77 16.37 1.77
C ILE A 152 -5.38 17.86 1.81
N ALA A 153 -6.07 18.70 1.05
CA ALA A 153 -5.89 20.15 1.08
C ALA A 153 -6.09 20.73 2.50
N THR A 154 -7.15 20.28 3.19
CA THR A 154 -7.43 20.68 4.58
C THR A 154 -6.33 20.21 5.53
N ARG A 155 -5.81 18.98 5.34
CA ARG A 155 -4.68 18.47 6.11
C ARG A 155 -3.43 19.33 5.92
N ILE A 156 -3.08 19.64 4.67
CA ILE A 156 -1.92 20.49 4.32
C ILE A 156 -2.06 21.87 4.95
N ALA A 157 -3.21 22.53 4.79
CA ALA A 157 -3.47 23.84 5.39
C ALA A 157 -3.34 23.81 6.92
N SER A 158 -3.86 22.76 7.56
CA SER A 158 -3.78 22.58 9.01
C SER A 158 -2.33 22.45 9.50
N GLU A 159 -1.51 21.64 8.82
CA GLU A 159 -0.10 21.45 9.20
C GLU A 159 0.75 22.68 8.91
N LYS A 160 0.53 23.36 7.76
CA LYS A 160 1.14 24.67 7.47
C LYS A 160 0.89 25.68 8.59
N ALA A 161 -0.37 25.80 9.04
CA ALA A 161 -0.72 26.71 10.13
C ALA A 161 -0.02 26.34 11.46
N LYS A 162 0.18 25.04 11.73
CA LYS A 162 0.94 24.58 12.91
C LYS A 162 2.42 24.93 12.80
N ILE A 163 3.04 24.69 11.64
CA ILE A 163 4.46 24.99 11.38
C ILE A 163 4.71 26.50 11.52
N VAL A 164 3.86 27.34 10.94
CA VAL A 164 3.94 28.81 11.07
C VAL A 164 3.79 29.22 12.54
N LYS A 165 2.84 28.63 13.27
CA LYS A 165 2.63 28.93 14.69
C LYS A 165 3.81 28.48 15.56
N SER A 166 4.40 27.32 15.30
CA SER A 166 5.59 26.84 16.02
C SER A 166 6.82 27.67 15.67
N GLY A 167 7.00 28.05 14.41
CA GLY A 167 8.06 28.96 13.97
C GLY A 167 7.93 30.34 14.63
N ALA A 168 6.73 30.91 14.63
CA ALA A 168 6.45 32.18 15.33
C ALA A 168 6.66 32.06 16.86
N ALA A 169 6.31 30.93 17.47
CA ALA A 169 6.56 30.67 18.88
C ALA A 169 8.07 30.54 19.18
N ALA A 170 8.83 29.86 18.32
CA ALA A 170 10.28 29.72 18.42
C ALA A 170 11.00 31.06 18.21
N ILE A 171 10.55 31.87 17.25
CA ILE A 171 11.03 33.24 17.03
C ILE A 171 10.70 34.11 18.25
N ASN A 172 9.49 34.01 18.82
CA ASN A 172 9.12 34.74 20.03
C ASN A 172 9.94 34.30 21.26
N GLU A 173 10.28 33.02 21.37
CA GLU A 173 11.16 32.51 22.43
C GLU A 173 12.60 32.97 22.24
N GLN A 174 13.12 32.93 21.01
CA GLN A 174 14.44 33.42 20.65
C GLN A 174 14.57 34.93 20.91
N HIS A 175 13.60 35.73 20.44
CA HIS A 175 13.54 37.17 20.68
C HIS A 175 13.45 37.47 22.19
N ARG A 176 12.74 36.64 22.98
CA ARG A 176 12.67 36.77 24.43
C ARG A 176 14.01 36.44 25.12
N LYS A 177 14.78 35.48 24.60
CA LYS A 177 16.16 35.17 25.06
C LYS A 177 17.14 36.29 24.69
N GLU A 178 17.08 36.79 23.46
CA GLU A 178 17.92 37.90 22.97
C GLU A 178 17.62 39.23 23.71
N LEU A 179 16.37 39.45 24.13
CA LEU A 179 15.96 40.55 25.04
C LEU A 179 16.49 40.38 26.48
N GLN A 180 16.64 39.15 26.96
CA GLN A 180 17.19 38.85 28.29
C GLN A 180 18.72 38.93 28.33
N ASP A 181 19.38 38.59 27.22
CA ASP A 181 20.85 38.61 27.06
C ASP A 181 21.37 39.96 26.52
N GLY A 182 20.50 40.97 26.38
CA GLY A 182 20.87 42.35 26.10
C GLY A 182 21.51 42.61 24.72
N THR A 183 21.25 41.75 23.73
CA THR A 183 22.02 41.74 22.48
C THR A 183 21.34 42.43 21.28
N ILE A 184 20.20 43.11 21.46
CA ILE A 184 19.51 43.84 20.37
C ILE A 184 19.03 45.22 20.85
N GLU A 185 19.46 46.30 20.18
CA GLU A 185 18.93 47.67 20.35
C GLU A 185 17.55 47.83 19.68
N GLN A 186 16.63 48.49 20.38
CA GLN A 186 15.28 48.82 19.89
C GLN A 186 15.32 49.76 18.68
N ILE A 187 14.79 49.31 17.54
CA ILE A 187 14.39 50.20 16.44
C ILE A 187 12.86 50.28 16.42
N GLN A 188 12.34 51.50 16.52
CA GLN A 188 10.91 51.79 16.47
C GLN A 188 10.52 52.27 15.07
N LEU A 189 9.52 51.64 14.45
CA LEU A 189 8.92 52.11 13.20
C LEU A 189 7.38 52.14 13.30
N PRO A 190 6.72 53.04 12.52
CA PRO A 190 5.44 53.64 12.87
C PRO A 190 4.24 52.74 12.59
N SER A 191 3.12 53.14 13.19
CA SER A 191 1.83 52.48 13.14
C SER A 191 1.24 52.39 11.73
N SER A 192 0.45 51.33 11.57
CA SER A 192 -0.52 51.03 10.50
C SER A 192 0.00 50.30 9.26
N SER A 193 -0.35 49.03 9.16
CA SER A 193 -1.19 48.55 8.07
C SER A 193 -1.93 47.29 8.52
N LYS A 194 -3.20 47.20 8.16
CA LYS A 194 -4.04 46.03 8.38
C LYS A 194 -3.38 44.83 7.72
N ALA A 195 -3.06 43.80 8.50
CA ALA A 195 -2.82 42.48 7.95
C ALA A 195 -4.15 41.96 7.40
N THR A 196 -4.37 42.21 6.11
CA THR A 196 -5.33 41.47 5.31
C THR A 196 -4.78 40.05 5.21
N THR A 197 -5.19 39.14 6.09
CA THR A 197 -4.94 37.72 5.88
C THR A 197 -5.84 37.28 4.74
N SER A 198 -5.32 37.32 3.52
CA SER A 198 -5.85 36.55 2.40
C SER A 198 -5.90 35.09 2.84
N SER A 199 -7.09 34.53 3.04
CA SER A 199 -7.25 33.09 3.15
C SER A 199 -6.92 32.51 1.78
N GLU A 200 -5.65 32.25 1.51
CA GLU A 200 -5.27 31.43 0.36
C GLU A 200 -5.92 30.06 0.56
N THR A 201 -6.93 29.78 -0.25
CA THR A 201 -7.57 28.47 -0.31
C THR A 201 -6.48 27.49 -0.75
N THR A 202 -5.97 26.68 0.18
CA THR A 202 -5.04 25.61 -0.16
C THR A 202 -5.79 24.65 -1.07
N SER A 203 -5.37 24.54 -2.33
CA SER A 203 -5.89 23.56 -3.28
C SER A 203 -4.84 22.47 -3.50
N PHE A 204 -5.30 21.23 -3.66
CA PHE A 204 -4.49 20.04 -3.83
C PHE A 204 -5.01 19.24 -5.02
N ASP A 205 -4.10 18.65 -5.78
CA ASP A 205 -4.43 17.69 -6.84
C ASP A 205 -3.35 16.61 -6.92
N PHE A 206 -3.68 15.46 -7.50
CA PHE A 206 -2.74 14.40 -7.81
C PHE A 206 -2.11 14.62 -9.20
N ASP A 207 -0.88 14.18 -9.38
CA ASP A 207 -0.26 14.03 -10.70
C ASP A 207 -0.74 12.69 -11.29
N PRO A 208 -1.62 12.68 -12.30
CA PRO A 208 -2.14 11.43 -12.87
C PRO A 208 -1.08 10.65 -13.63
N SER A 209 0.08 11.23 -13.94
CA SER A 209 1.21 10.51 -14.56
C SER A 209 2.09 9.78 -13.54
N LYS A 210 1.90 10.03 -12.24
CA LYS A 210 2.68 9.43 -11.16
C LYS A 210 1.81 8.72 -10.14
N VAL A 211 1.16 7.65 -10.62
CA VAL A 211 0.34 6.75 -9.79
C VAL A 211 1.02 5.40 -9.69
N ALA A 212 1.32 4.97 -8.46
CA ALA A 212 1.83 3.64 -8.14
C ALA A 212 0.83 2.86 -7.29
N VAL A 213 0.90 1.53 -7.36
CA VAL A 213 0.06 0.64 -6.57
C VAL A 213 0.95 -0.38 -5.86
N SER A 214 0.76 -0.57 -4.55
CA SER A 214 1.46 -1.59 -3.78
C SER A 214 0.49 -2.51 -3.07
N GLY A 215 0.95 -3.73 -2.80
CA GLY A 215 0.15 -4.66 -2.03
C GLY A 215 0.95 -5.85 -1.52
N PHE A 216 0.57 -6.32 -0.33
CA PHE A 216 1.29 -7.38 0.37
C PHE A 216 0.38 -8.58 0.56
N SER A 217 0.82 -9.80 0.21
CA SER A 217 -0.01 -11.01 0.32
C SER A 217 -1.34 -10.86 -0.44
N SER A 218 -2.51 -10.92 0.24
CA SER A 218 -3.81 -10.60 -0.35
C SER A 218 -3.93 -9.17 -0.87
N GLY A 219 -3.17 -8.23 -0.31
CA GLY A 219 -3.07 -6.87 -0.86
C GLY A 219 -2.36 -6.86 -2.21
N GLY A 220 -1.37 -7.73 -2.43
CA GLY A 220 -0.67 -7.85 -3.72
C GLY A 220 -1.59 -8.43 -4.81
N ASN A 221 -2.52 -9.28 -4.41
CA ASN A 221 -3.64 -9.70 -5.26
C ASN A 221 -4.50 -8.51 -5.69
N LEU A 222 -4.91 -7.64 -4.75
CA LEU A 222 -5.67 -6.41 -5.07
C LEU A 222 -4.87 -5.46 -5.97
N ALA A 223 -3.59 -5.25 -5.68
CA ALA A 223 -2.72 -4.37 -6.46
C ALA A 223 -2.61 -4.82 -7.92
N LEU A 224 -2.42 -6.13 -8.16
CA LEU A 224 -2.43 -6.68 -9.51
C LEU A 224 -3.80 -6.50 -10.18
N ASN A 225 -4.89 -6.75 -9.45
CA ASN A 225 -6.26 -6.60 -9.97
C ASN A 225 -6.51 -5.22 -10.60
N LEU A 226 -6.00 -4.13 -10.00
CA LEU A 226 -6.25 -2.78 -10.50
C LEU A 226 -5.65 -2.50 -11.89
N ALA A 227 -4.62 -3.26 -12.27
CA ALA A 227 -3.95 -3.13 -13.57
C ALA A 227 -4.43 -4.17 -14.61
N LEU A 228 -5.47 -4.96 -14.30
CA LEU A 228 -6.02 -5.94 -15.24
C LEU A 228 -7.20 -5.34 -16.01
N HIS A 229 -7.19 -5.55 -17.31
CA HIS A 229 -8.29 -5.33 -18.24
C HIS A 229 -8.67 -6.68 -18.86
N ILE A 230 -9.68 -7.35 -18.31
CA ILE A 230 -10.04 -8.72 -18.71
C ILE A 230 -11.26 -8.68 -19.62
N GLN A 231 -11.14 -9.33 -20.78
CA GLN A 231 -12.17 -9.37 -21.81
C GLN A 231 -12.68 -10.80 -22.06
N PRO A 232 -13.84 -10.95 -22.73
CA PRO A 232 -14.26 -12.24 -23.26
C PRO A 232 -13.19 -12.87 -24.19
N PRO A 233 -13.00 -14.20 -24.18
CA PRO A 233 -13.80 -15.21 -23.47
C PRO A 233 -13.32 -15.52 -22.04
N GLU A 234 -12.31 -14.82 -21.50
CA GLU A 234 -11.79 -15.10 -20.15
C GLU A 234 -12.81 -14.73 -19.05
N LEU A 235 -13.65 -13.73 -19.32
CA LEU A 235 -14.86 -13.41 -18.56
C LEU A 235 -16.06 -13.24 -19.48
N ASP A 236 -17.26 -13.56 -18.97
CA ASP A 236 -18.51 -13.32 -19.70
C ASP A 236 -18.77 -11.82 -19.94
N MET A 237 -18.33 -10.99 -19.00
CA MET A 237 -18.42 -9.53 -19.05
C MET A 237 -17.03 -8.92 -18.96
N GLU A 238 -16.81 -7.88 -19.75
CA GLU A 238 -15.58 -7.10 -19.67
C GLU A 238 -15.40 -6.52 -18.26
N TRP A 239 -14.18 -6.61 -17.76
CA TRP A 239 -13.75 -5.96 -16.55
C TRP A 239 -12.61 -5.00 -16.88
N PRO A 240 -12.91 -3.69 -17.00
CA PRO A 240 -11.91 -2.73 -17.41
C PRO A 240 -10.99 -2.32 -16.27
N SER A 241 -9.71 -2.11 -16.58
CA SER A 241 -8.81 -1.42 -15.66
C SER A 241 -9.31 0.00 -15.41
N LYS A 242 -9.07 0.51 -14.19
CA LYS A 242 -9.35 1.92 -13.87
C LYS A 242 -8.29 2.87 -14.43
N PHE A 243 -7.14 2.35 -14.83
CA PHE A 243 -6.23 3.07 -15.71
C PHE A 243 -6.81 3.05 -17.11
N ALA A 244 -6.99 4.23 -17.72
CA ALA A 244 -7.42 4.33 -19.10
C ALA A 244 -6.43 3.58 -20.01
N HIS A 245 -6.91 2.93 -21.08
CA HIS A 245 -6.06 2.13 -21.95
C HIS A 245 -4.85 2.90 -22.52
N ASN A 246 -5.01 4.20 -22.75
CA ASN A 246 -3.97 5.12 -23.20
C ASN A 246 -3.29 5.88 -22.05
N HIS A 247 -3.30 5.34 -20.83
CA HIS A 247 -2.69 5.97 -19.67
C HIS A 247 -1.23 6.36 -20.00
N PRO A 248 -0.88 7.65 -19.84
CA PRO A 248 0.27 8.24 -20.53
C PRO A 248 1.62 7.85 -19.93
N ALA A 249 1.64 7.23 -18.75
CA ALA A 249 2.85 6.99 -17.97
C ALA A 249 2.92 5.54 -17.46
N PRO A 250 4.12 5.03 -17.15
CA PRO A 250 4.27 3.71 -16.53
C PRO A 250 3.54 3.61 -15.19
N ILE A 251 2.93 2.44 -14.92
CA ILE A 251 2.19 2.13 -13.69
C ILE A 251 3.04 1.17 -12.85
N PRO A 252 3.77 1.63 -11.83
CA PRO A 252 4.54 0.76 -10.96
C PRO A 252 3.60 -0.05 -10.05
N LEU A 253 3.75 -1.38 -10.09
CA LEU A 253 3.07 -2.34 -9.23
C LEU A 253 4.10 -2.99 -8.30
N LEU A 254 4.01 -2.70 -7.00
CA LEU A 254 4.87 -3.29 -5.98
C LEU A 254 4.13 -4.46 -5.32
N LEU A 255 4.47 -5.68 -5.71
CA LEU A 255 3.81 -6.90 -5.28
C LEU A 255 4.68 -7.66 -4.29
N PHE A 256 4.35 -7.57 -3.00
CA PHE A 256 5.07 -8.27 -1.95
C PHE A 256 4.41 -9.61 -1.67
N TYR A 257 5.08 -10.71 -2.04
CA TYR A 257 4.68 -12.10 -1.84
C TYR A 257 3.16 -12.33 -2.07
N PRO A 258 2.66 -11.95 -3.27
CA PRO A 258 1.24 -11.83 -3.54
C PRO A 258 0.52 -13.19 -3.55
N SER A 259 -0.77 -13.19 -3.18
CA SER A 259 -1.66 -14.34 -3.35
C SER A 259 -2.26 -14.36 -4.77
N PHE A 260 -1.54 -14.93 -5.73
CA PHE A 260 -1.94 -15.03 -7.13
C PHE A 260 -3.06 -16.05 -7.42
N ASP A 261 -3.11 -17.16 -6.68
CA ASP A 261 -4.05 -18.26 -6.85
C ASP A 261 -4.66 -18.69 -5.49
N LEU A 262 -5.98 -18.57 -5.39
CA LEU A 262 -6.79 -18.88 -4.21
C LEU A 262 -7.54 -20.22 -4.32
N ARG A 263 -7.33 -20.99 -5.39
CA ARG A 263 -7.96 -22.32 -5.61
C ARG A 263 -7.55 -23.36 -4.58
N GLN A 264 -6.38 -23.21 -3.96
CA GLN A 264 -5.94 -24.04 -2.84
C GLN A 264 -6.22 -23.36 -1.50
N LEU A 265 -6.73 -24.12 -0.54
CA LEU A 265 -6.76 -23.70 0.86
C LEU A 265 -5.33 -23.58 1.41
N PRO A 266 -5.11 -22.77 2.46
CA PRO A 266 -3.80 -22.66 3.11
C PRO A 266 -3.16 -24.01 3.44
N SER A 267 -3.93 -24.99 3.93
CA SER A 267 -3.42 -26.34 4.23
C SER A 267 -3.08 -27.20 3.01
N GLN A 268 -3.63 -26.88 1.85
CA GLN A 268 -3.47 -27.65 0.61
C GLN A 268 -2.29 -27.18 -0.23
N ARG A 269 -1.73 -26.02 0.08
CA ARG A 269 -0.59 -25.45 -0.64
C ARG A 269 0.65 -26.29 -0.43
N SER A 270 1.50 -26.30 -1.44
CA SER A 270 2.83 -26.90 -1.32
C SER A 270 3.66 -26.14 -0.29
N ARG A 271 4.72 -26.80 0.12
CA ARG A 271 5.59 -26.33 1.19
C ARG A 271 7.04 -26.43 0.76
N PRO A 272 7.79 -25.34 0.86
CA PRO A 272 9.24 -25.39 0.68
C PRO A 272 9.89 -26.36 1.68
N GLU A 273 10.94 -27.07 1.24
CA GLU A 273 11.60 -28.18 1.96
C GLU A 273 12.12 -27.75 3.35
N HIS A 274 12.51 -26.49 3.51
CA HIS A 274 13.08 -25.94 4.75
C HIS A 274 12.08 -25.16 5.62
N MET A 275 10.78 -25.17 5.27
CA MET A 275 9.76 -24.44 6.02
C MET A 275 9.24 -25.25 7.22
N ALA A 276 9.27 -24.65 8.42
CA ALA A 276 8.79 -25.27 9.65
C ALA A 276 7.30 -25.69 9.58
N LEU A 277 6.91 -26.75 10.29
CA LEU A 277 5.52 -27.21 10.37
C LEU A 277 4.62 -26.10 10.97
N PRO A 278 3.51 -25.73 10.31
CA PRO A 278 2.57 -24.77 10.86
C PRO A 278 1.85 -25.43 12.02
N SER A 279 1.45 -24.60 12.97
CA SER A 279 0.55 -25.04 14.04
C SER A 279 -0.77 -25.53 13.44
N ALA A 280 -1.15 -26.78 13.77
CA ALA A 280 -2.41 -27.37 13.31
C ALA A 280 -3.63 -26.48 13.65
N PHE A 281 -3.58 -25.80 14.80
CA PHE A 281 -4.61 -24.85 15.21
C PHE A 281 -4.70 -23.67 14.24
N TRP A 282 -3.57 -23.02 13.93
CA TRP A 282 -3.54 -21.87 13.04
C TRP A 282 -3.87 -22.25 11.59
N THR A 283 -3.47 -23.43 11.14
CA THR A 283 -3.88 -23.99 9.85
C THR A 283 -5.40 -24.16 9.78
N GLN A 284 -6.02 -24.75 10.80
CA GLN A 284 -7.47 -24.92 10.84
C GLN A 284 -8.21 -23.58 10.88
N VAL A 285 -7.67 -22.59 11.58
CA VAL A 285 -8.22 -21.22 11.59
C VAL A 285 -8.16 -20.62 10.18
N ALA A 286 -7.01 -20.70 9.51
CA ALA A 286 -6.83 -20.17 8.17
C ALA A 286 -7.75 -20.86 7.15
N ASP A 287 -7.86 -22.18 7.18
CA ASP A 287 -8.76 -22.95 6.29
C ASP A 287 -10.25 -22.63 6.51
N SER A 288 -10.64 -22.31 7.75
CA SER A 288 -12.01 -21.91 8.07
C SER A 288 -12.31 -20.49 7.58
N LEU A 289 -11.33 -19.58 7.60
CA LEU A 289 -11.51 -18.18 7.24
C LEU A 289 -11.25 -17.88 5.75
N ALA A 290 -10.37 -18.61 5.07
CA ALA A 290 -10.06 -18.37 3.66
C ALA A 290 -11.30 -18.41 2.74
N PRO A 291 -12.25 -19.36 2.88
CA PRO A 291 -13.48 -19.38 2.08
C PRO A 291 -14.47 -18.25 2.38
N THR A 292 -14.20 -17.43 3.41
CA THR A 292 -15.10 -16.32 3.78
C THR A 292 -14.93 -15.10 2.89
N TYR A 293 -13.84 -15.03 2.12
CA TYR A 293 -13.65 -14.01 1.09
C TYR A 293 -14.35 -14.40 -0.21
N ALA A 294 -14.01 -15.53 -0.79
CA ALA A 294 -14.61 -16.04 -2.02
C ALA A 294 -15.06 -17.50 -1.83
N GLU A 295 -16.22 -17.83 -2.38
CA GLU A 295 -16.72 -19.21 -2.38
C GLU A 295 -15.79 -20.11 -3.22
N ARG A 296 -15.80 -21.42 -2.94
CA ARG A 296 -14.79 -22.33 -3.52
C ARG A 296 -14.91 -22.43 -5.03
N ASP A 297 -16.12 -22.40 -5.56
CA ASP A 297 -16.42 -22.36 -7.00
C ASP A 297 -15.98 -21.04 -7.66
N GLN A 298 -15.97 -19.94 -6.92
CA GLN A 298 -15.49 -18.63 -7.39
C GLN A 298 -13.96 -18.51 -7.43
N THR A 299 -13.20 -19.39 -6.79
CA THR A 299 -11.73 -19.25 -6.67
C THR A 299 -10.97 -19.35 -7.99
N SER A 300 -11.59 -19.91 -9.03
CA SER A 300 -11.03 -19.93 -10.39
C SER A 300 -11.24 -18.62 -11.16
N HIS A 301 -12.12 -17.75 -10.67
CA HIS A 301 -12.40 -16.46 -11.31
C HIS A 301 -11.14 -15.59 -11.30
N PRO A 302 -10.72 -15.01 -12.44
CA PRO A 302 -9.44 -14.29 -12.54
C PRO A 302 -9.37 -13.04 -11.65
N ARG A 303 -10.51 -12.43 -11.27
CA ARG A 303 -10.53 -11.39 -10.22
C ARG A 303 -10.19 -11.89 -8.81
N VAL A 304 -10.57 -13.14 -8.49
CA VAL A 304 -10.23 -13.76 -7.19
C VAL A 304 -8.78 -14.26 -7.22
N SER A 305 -8.36 -14.82 -8.35
CA SER A 305 -7.03 -15.40 -8.58
C SER A 305 -6.36 -14.72 -9.79
N PRO A 306 -5.84 -13.49 -9.65
CA PRO A 306 -5.32 -12.67 -10.74
C PRO A 306 -4.05 -13.25 -11.39
N GLY A 307 -3.39 -14.22 -10.76
CA GLY A 307 -2.31 -14.95 -11.43
C GLY A 307 -2.78 -15.84 -12.58
N LEU A 308 -4.06 -16.23 -12.59
CA LEU A 308 -4.65 -17.05 -13.65
C LEU A 308 -4.91 -16.23 -14.91
N ALA A 309 -5.21 -14.92 -14.76
CA ALA A 309 -5.54 -14.01 -15.85
C ALA A 309 -4.46 -13.98 -16.95
N SER A 310 -4.85 -13.90 -18.23
CA SER A 310 -3.89 -13.73 -19.32
C SER A 310 -2.97 -12.52 -19.08
N LEU A 311 -1.70 -12.64 -19.47
CA LEU A 311 -0.77 -11.49 -19.40
C LEU A 311 -1.09 -10.42 -20.44
N ASP A 312 -1.86 -10.75 -21.48
CA ASP A 312 -2.41 -9.77 -22.43
C ASP A 312 -3.44 -8.86 -21.75
N SER A 313 -4.07 -9.35 -20.66
CA SER A 313 -4.99 -8.57 -19.83
C SER A 313 -4.26 -7.59 -18.91
N LEU A 314 -2.94 -7.72 -18.72
CA LEU A 314 -2.17 -6.79 -17.89
C LEU A 314 -1.93 -5.49 -18.64
N HIS A 315 -2.28 -4.36 -18.04
CA HIS A 315 -2.16 -3.04 -18.65
C HIS A 315 -0.76 -2.83 -19.29
N PRO A 316 -0.66 -2.34 -20.54
CA PRO A 316 0.63 -2.21 -21.25
C PRO A 316 1.66 -1.34 -20.51
N ALA A 317 1.18 -0.29 -19.83
CA ALA A 317 2.01 0.60 -19.03
C ALA A 317 2.48 -0.01 -17.69
N ALA A 318 1.98 -1.19 -17.28
CA ALA A 318 2.35 -1.76 -15.99
C ALA A 318 3.81 -2.20 -15.95
N ARG A 319 4.49 -1.86 -14.85
CA ARG A 319 5.84 -2.28 -14.47
C ARG A 319 5.71 -3.01 -13.14
N VAL A 320 6.23 -4.23 -13.03
CA VAL A 320 6.04 -5.07 -11.85
C VAL A 320 7.34 -5.26 -11.09
N PHE A 321 7.33 -4.88 -9.82
CA PHE A 321 8.34 -5.27 -8.83
C PHE A 321 7.75 -6.37 -7.96
N LEU A 322 8.33 -7.57 -8.02
CA LEU A 322 7.82 -8.76 -7.36
C LEU A 322 8.81 -9.23 -6.29
N VAL A 323 8.38 -9.20 -5.04
CA VAL A 323 9.20 -9.67 -3.92
C VAL A 323 8.72 -11.06 -3.50
N LEU A 324 9.63 -12.03 -3.46
CA LEU A 324 9.34 -13.41 -3.10
C LEU A 324 10.01 -13.82 -1.78
N CYS A 325 9.37 -14.75 -1.10
CA CYS A 325 9.90 -15.42 0.08
C CYS A 325 10.31 -16.85 -0.28
N GLU A 326 11.49 -17.29 0.15
CA GLU A 326 11.82 -18.71 0.08
C GLU A 326 10.92 -19.57 1.00
N LEU A 327 10.65 -19.10 2.22
CA LEU A 327 9.89 -19.85 3.24
C LEU A 327 8.41 -19.47 3.25
N ASP A 328 7.74 -19.67 2.12
CA ASP A 328 6.33 -19.30 1.91
C ASP A 328 5.54 -20.36 1.14
N THR A 329 4.34 -20.67 1.63
CA THR A 329 3.34 -21.52 0.96
C THR A 329 2.79 -20.92 -0.34
N LEU A 330 3.01 -19.63 -0.60
CA LEU A 330 2.69 -18.98 -1.88
C LEU A 330 3.86 -19.02 -2.88
N ALA A 331 5.00 -19.59 -2.52
CA ALA A 331 6.19 -19.56 -3.36
C ALA A 331 5.98 -20.29 -4.70
N GLU A 332 5.29 -21.43 -4.71
CA GLU A 332 5.05 -22.19 -5.95
C GLU A 332 4.23 -21.40 -6.98
N GLN A 333 3.08 -20.86 -6.56
CA GLN A 333 2.25 -20.02 -7.45
C GLN A 333 2.98 -18.76 -7.91
N SER A 334 3.88 -18.22 -7.08
CA SER A 334 4.71 -17.08 -7.47
C SER A 334 5.73 -17.46 -8.54
N LYS A 335 6.39 -18.62 -8.40
CA LYS A 335 7.33 -19.15 -9.39
C LYS A 335 6.63 -19.50 -10.71
N GLU A 336 5.42 -20.06 -10.64
CA GLU A 336 4.59 -20.32 -11.82
C GLU A 336 4.24 -19.00 -12.53
N TRP A 337 3.86 -17.97 -11.80
CA TRP A 337 3.57 -16.66 -12.38
C TRP A 337 4.80 -15.97 -12.96
N VAL A 338 5.97 -16.07 -12.31
CA VAL A 338 7.24 -15.58 -12.88
C VAL A 338 7.56 -16.31 -14.19
N SER A 339 7.43 -17.64 -14.21
CA SER A 339 7.65 -18.44 -15.42
C SER A 339 6.69 -18.04 -16.54
N LYS A 340 5.42 -17.76 -16.20
CA LYS A 340 4.40 -17.25 -17.12
C LYS A 340 4.82 -15.90 -17.74
N VAL A 341 5.36 -14.98 -16.94
CA VAL A 341 5.85 -13.67 -17.41
C VAL A 341 7.11 -13.80 -18.26
N GLN A 342 8.04 -14.66 -17.87
CA GLN A 342 9.27 -14.96 -18.61
C GLN A 342 8.99 -15.56 -20.00
N ALA A 343 7.95 -16.38 -20.11
CA ALA A 343 7.46 -16.93 -21.36
C ALA A 343 6.65 -15.93 -22.21
N HIS A 344 6.48 -14.68 -21.75
CA HIS A 344 5.69 -13.64 -22.41
C HIS A 344 6.56 -12.39 -22.67
N GLU A 345 6.10 -11.50 -23.55
CA GLU A 345 6.79 -10.24 -23.91
C GLU A 345 6.80 -9.19 -22.77
N ARG A 346 6.40 -9.57 -21.55
CA ARG A 346 6.38 -8.71 -20.36
C ARG A 346 7.61 -8.85 -19.46
N THR A 347 8.54 -9.74 -19.78
CA THR A 347 9.77 -9.98 -19.00
C THR A 347 10.57 -8.70 -18.73
N GLU A 348 10.71 -7.83 -19.73
CA GLU A 348 11.44 -6.56 -19.61
C GLU A 348 10.81 -5.56 -18.64
N HIS A 349 9.53 -5.76 -18.28
CA HIS A 349 8.79 -4.93 -17.34
C HIS A 349 8.71 -5.55 -15.93
N LEU A 350 9.35 -6.70 -15.71
CA LEU A 350 9.38 -7.43 -14.44
C LEU A 350 10.76 -7.27 -13.77
N VAL A 351 10.76 -6.97 -12.48
CA VAL A 351 11.91 -7.07 -11.58
C VAL A 351 11.53 -8.00 -10.44
N VAL A 352 12.32 -9.06 -10.24
CA VAL A 352 12.08 -10.06 -9.19
C VAL A 352 13.15 -9.96 -8.12
N GLU A 353 12.70 -9.91 -6.87
CA GLU A 353 13.53 -9.93 -5.67
C GLU A 353 13.22 -11.22 -4.90
N ASP A 354 13.99 -12.29 -5.12
CA ASP A 354 13.81 -13.56 -4.43
C ASP A 354 14.63 -13.58 -3.13
N VAL A 355 13.97 -13.56 -1.97
CA VAL A 355 14.63 -13.34 -0.69
C VAL A 355 14.77 -14.64 0.09
N ALA A 356 16.00 -15.13 0.16
CA ALA A 356 16.35 -16.38 0.82
C ALA A 356 16.08 -16.31 2.34
N ASN A 357 15.65 -17.44 2.89
CA ASN A 357 15.33 -17.64 4.31
C ASN A 357 14.28 -16.69 4.90
N MET A 358 13.56 -15.92 4.09
CA MET A 358 12.49 -15.05 4.56
C MET A 358 11.14 -15.78 4.56
N LYS A 359 10.40 -15.60 5.65
CA LYS A 359 9.04 -16.11 5.84
C LYS A 359 8.00 -15.17 5.24
N HIS A 360 6.85 -15.72 4.87
CA HIS A 360 5.68 -14.92 4.49
C HIS A 360 5.40 -13.81 5.51
N GLY A 361 5.15 -12.59 5.03
CA GLY A 361 4.77 -11.47 5.89
C GLY A 361 5.93 -10.80 6.65
N TRP A 362 7.20 -11.20 6.46
CA TRP A 362 8.31 -10.68 7.28
C TRP A 362 8.45 -9.16 7.22
N THR A 363 8.17 -8.53 6.07
CA THR A 363 8.25 -7.07 5.92
C THR A 363 7.15 -6.33 6.68
N GLN A 364 6.08 -7.01 7.10
CA GLN A 364 5.00 -6.42 7.89
C GLN A 364 5.22 -6.58 9.41
N MET A 365 6.21 -7.38 9.82
CA MET A 365 6.48 -7.58 11.23
C MET A 365 7.14 -6.33 11.84
N PRO A 366 6.82 -6.00 13.11
CA PRO A 366 7.53 -4.96 13.84
C PRO A 366 9.02 -5.28 13.92
N ASP A 367 9.87 -4.26 13.76
CA ASP A 367 11.32 -4.45 13.77
C ASP A 367 11.81 -5.07 15.08
N GLY A 368 11.15 -4.82 16.23
CA GLY A 368 11.49 -5.47 17.49
C GLY A 368 11.41 -7.01 17.47
N TRP A 369 10.69 -7.60 16.51
CA TRP A 369 10.51 -9.05 16.36
C TRP A 369 11.40 -9.67 15.28
N LEU A 370 12.09 -8.83 14.50
CA LEU A 370 12.95 -9.25 13.41
C LEU A 370 14.39 -9.42 13.88
N SER A 371 15.07 -10.44 13.35
CA SER A 371 16.52 -10.60 13.45
C SER A 371 17.24 -9.45 12.73
N LYS A 372 18.57 -9.34 12.89
CA LYS A 372 19.34 -8.31 12.17
C LYS A 372 19.29 -8.53 10.66
N GLU A 373 19.36 -9.79 10.25
CA GLU A 373 19.32 -10.23 8.85
C GLU A 373 17.96 -9.94 8.23
N GLU A 374 16.86 -10.26 8.93
CA GLU A 374 15.50 -9.95 8.47
C GLU A 374 15.28 -8.44 8.31
N LYS A 375 15.82 -7.61 9.22
CA LYS A 375 15.77 -6.14 9.11
C LYS A 375 16.55 -5.63 7.91
N GLN A 376 17.74 -6.17 7.70
CA GLN A 376 18.59 -5.78 6.58
C GLN A 376 17.90 -6.13 5.25
N ALA A 377 17.36 -7.34 5.14
CA ALA A 377 16.59 -7.77 3.97
C ALA A 377 15.37 -6.86 3.74
N LYS A 378 14.57 -6.60 4.79
CA LYS A 378 13.43 -5.68 4.71
C LYS A 378 13.84 -4.29 4.21
N LYS A 379 14.92 -3.72 4.75
CA LYS A 379 15.44 -2.42 4.30
C LYS A 379 15.90 -2.46 2.84
N ALA A 380 16.66 -3.48 2.44
CA ALA A 380 17.16 -3.62 1.07
C ALA A 380 16.03 -3.71 0.06
N VAL A 381 15.01 -4.53 0.34
CA VAL A 381 13.82 -4.66 -0.50
C VAL A 381 13.07 -3.33 -0.61
N PHE A 382 12.89 -2.60 0.50
CA PHE A 382 12.20 -1.32 0.49
C PHE A 382 12.97 -0.25 -0.30
N THR A 383 14.29 -0.17 -0.13
CA THR A 383 15.14 0.73 -0.93
C THR A 383 15.07 0.40 -2.42
N LYS A 384 15.02 -0.89 -2.77
CA LYS A 384 14.91 -1.29 -4.18
C LYS A 384 13.51 -1.01 -4.74
N ALA A 385 12.47 -1.17 -3.94
CA ALA A 385 11.11 -0.80 -4.31
C ALA A 385 10.99 0.69 -4.60
N THR A 386 11.66 1.57 -3.83
CA THR A 386 11.66 3.02 -4.12
C THR A 386 12.40 3.31 -5.43
N ALA A 387 13.60 2.74 -5.62
CA ALA A 387 14.35 2.90 -6.87
C ALA A 387 13.56 2.40 -8.09
N PHE A 388 12.79 1.32 -7.94
CA PHE A 388 11.91 0.81 -8.98
C PHE A 388 10.78 1.78 -9.34
N VAL A 389 10.13 2.40 -8.35
CA VAL A 389 9.08 3.40 -8.60
C VAL A 389 9.65 4.62 -9.30
N GLU A 390 10.80 5.12 -8.84
CA GLU A 390 11.50 6.25 -9.48
C GLU A 390 11.87 5.93 -10.93
N TRP A 391 12.47 4.77 -11.18
CA TRP A 391 12.78 4.30 -12.53
C TRP A 391 11.54 4.27 -13.44
N ALA A 392 10.44 3.71 -12.92
CA ALA A 392 9.21 3.59 -13.69
C ALA A 392 8.61 4.96 -14.01
N TRP A 393 8.50 5.87 -13.03
CA TRP A 393 8.00 7.22 -13.23
C TRP A 393 8.93 8.10 -14.10
N ASN A 394 10.22 7.81 -14.14
CA ASN A 394 11.20 8.50 -14.99
C ASN A 394 11.30 7.90 -16.41
N GLY A 395 10.25 7.20 -16.87
CA GLY A 395 10.13 6.75 -18.26
C GLY A 395 10.61 5.32 -18.52
N SER A 396 11.00 4.56 -17.49
CA SER A 396 11.38 3.15 -17.60
C SER A 396 12.53 2.87 -18.58
N LEU A 397 13.56 3.74 -18.61
CA LEU A 397 14.73 3.55 -19.48
C LEU A 397 15.44 2.23 -19.19
N LYS A 398 15.76 1.46 -20.23
CA LYS A 398 16.24 0.08 -20.08
C LYS A 398 17.56 0.00 -19.31
N GLU A 399 18.44 0.97 -19.50
CA GLU A 399 19.78 1.03 -18.92
C GLU A 399 19.77 1.32 -17.40
N GLU A 400 18.68 1.91 -16.90
CA GLU A 400 18.51 2.31 -15.49
C GLU A 400 17.61 1.35 -14.70
N LYS A 401 17.14 0.28 -15.36
CA LYS A 401 16.23 -0.69 -14.75
C LYS A 401 16.92 -1.44 -13.60
N PRO A 402 16.33 -1.49 -12.39
CA PRO A 402 16.83 -2.36 -11.33
C PRO A 402 16.88 -3.83 -11.77
N GLU A 403 17.98 -4.51 -11.49
CA GLU A 403 18.18 -5.91 -11.87
C GLU A 403 17.32 -6.86 -11.03
N SER A 404 16.94 -8.01 -11.57
CA SER A 404 16.35 -9.09 -10.77
C SER A 404 17.45 -9.86 -10.04
N GLN A 405 17.27 -10.17 -8.75
CA GLN A 405 18.31 -10.83 -7.97
C GLN A 405 17.74 -11.80 -6.92
N VAL A 406 18.60 -12.73 -6.51
CA VAL A 406 18.43 -13.47 -5.26
C VAL A 406 19.12 -12.69 -4.15
N VAL A 407 18.38 -12.36 -3.10
CA VAL A 407 18.90 -11.72 -1.89
C VAL A 407 19.20 -12.80 -0.87
N VAL A 408 20.46 -12.90 -0.46
CA VAL A 408 20.88 -13.80 0.63
C VAL A 408 21.31 -12.96 1.84
N PRO A 409 20.47 -12.84 2.89
CA PRO A 409 20.83 -12.10 4.10
C PRO A 409 22.02 -12.74 4.82
N GLN A 410 23.08 -11.99 5.08
CA GLN A 410 24.31 -12.53 5.70
C GLN A 410 24.30 -12.39 7.23
N LYS A 411 24.86 -13.39 7.93
CA LYS A 411 24.92 -13.42 9.41
C LYS A 411 25.97 -12.49 10.04
N ASP A 412 27.04 -12.10 9.33
CA ASP A 412 28.24 -11.55 10.01
C ASP A 412 28.98 -10.38 9.32
N THR A 413 28.57 -9.89 8.15
CA THR A 413 29.36 -8.89 7.38
C THR A 413 28.77 -7.49 7.31
N GLY A 414 27.49 -7.30 7.68
CA GLY A 414 26.81 -6.01 7.58
C GLY A 414 26.37 -5.61 6.17
N GLU A 415 26.61 -6.44 5.16
CA GLU A 415 26.18 -6.25 3.76
C GLU A 415 25.53 -7.54 3.22
N ALA A 416 24.44 -7.39 2.44
CA ALA A 416 23.76 -8.52 1.82
C ALA A 416 24.48 -8.89 0.52
N GLN A 417 24.70 -10.18 0.25
CA GLN A 417 25.20 -10.61 -1.05
C GLN A 417 24.04 -10.78 -2.02
N THR A 418 24.17 -10.19 -3.20
CA THR A 418 23.24 -10.30 -4.31
C THR A 418 23.86 -11.17 -5.38
N ALA A 419 23.09 -12.11 -5.93
CA ALA A 419 23.47 -12.87 -7.12
C ALA A 419 22.38 -12.70 -8.17
N GLU A 420 22.78 -12.48 -9.43
CA GLU A 420 21.84 -12.42 -10.55
C GLU A 420 21.03 -13.72 -10.62
N LEU A 421 19.73 -13.60 -10.85
CA LEU A 421 18.91 -14.74 -11.24
C LEU A 421 19.37 -15.17 -12.64
N SER A 422 20.03 -16.33 -12.73
CA SER A 422 20.42 -16.88 -14.03
C SER A 422 19.18 -17.12 -14.90
N PRO A 423 19.23 -16.81 -16.21
CA PRO A 423 18.08 -16.82 -17.11
C PRO A 423 17.46 -18.20 -17.33
#